data_AF-H3CJD1-F1
#
_entry.id   AF-H3CJD1-F1
#
_cell.length_a   1.000
_cell.length_b   1.000
_cell.length_c   1.000
_cell.angle_alpha   90.00
_cell.angle_beta   90.00
_cell.angle_gamma   90.00
#
_symmetry.space_group_name_H-M   'P 1'
#
loop_
_entity.id
_entity.type
_entity.pdbx_description
1 polymer ?
#
loop_
_entity_poly.entity_id
_entity_poly.type
_entity_poly.pdbx_seq_one_letter_code
_entity_poly.pdbx_strand_id
1 'polypeptide(L)'
;MIYLLLVLSIWARHYQATQSSERRVVAHIPGDIIIGALFSVHHQPPADKVHERKCGAVREQYGIQRVEAMMHTLDRINSDPNILPNITLGCEIRDSCWHSAVALEQSIEFIRDSLVSSDEAEDQMKCSDPSATPMRGKKPIVGLIGPGSSSVAIQVQNLLQLFNIPQIAYSATSMDLSDKSLYKYFMRVVPSDAQQARAMVDIVKRYSWSYVSAINTEG
;
A
#
# COMPACT_ATOMS: atom_id res chain seq x y z
N MET A 1 12.45 -40.24 -42.58
CA MET A 1 12.31 -38.79 -42.31
C MET A 1 10.93 -38.42 -41.72
N ILE A 2 10.36 -39.22 -40.82
CA ILE A 2 9.10 -38.88 -40.12
C ILE A 2 9.29 -38.97 -38.59
N TYR A 3 10.15 -39.88 -38.12
CA TYR A 3 10.49 -40.01 -36.70
C TYR A 3 11.26 -38.82 -36.11
N LEU A 4 12.03 -38.07 -36.91
CA LEU A 4 12.81 -36.93 -36.38
C LEU A 4 11.96 -35.69 -36.08
N LEU A 5 10.80 -35.54 -36.75
CA LEU A 5 9.88 -34.42 -36.54
C LEU A 5 8.99 -34.61 -35.30
N LEU A 6 8.68 -35.86 -34.95
CA LEU A 6 7.87 -36.16 -33.76
C LEU A 6 8.63 -35.90 -32.46
N VAL A 7 9.93 -36.20 -32.39
CA VAL A 7 10.72 -35.98 -31.17
C VAL A 7 10.90 -34.49 -30.85
N LEU A 8 11.05 -33.63 -31.87
CA LEU A 8 11.09 -32.18 -31.68
C LEU A 8 9.76 -31.60 -31.20
N SER A 9 8.63 -32.19 -31.63
CA SER A 9 7.30 -31.77 -31.16
C SER A 9 6.97 -32.20 -29.72
N ILE A 10 7.64 -33.25 -29.22
CA ILE A 10 7.49 -33.72 -27.83
C ILE A 10 8.37 -32.90 -26.87
N TRP A 11 9.56 -32.49 -27.31
CA TRP A 11 10.42 -31.58 -26.53
C TRP A 11 9.93 -30.13 -26.51
N ALA A 12 9.23 -29.67 -27.56
CA ALA A 12 8.61 -28.33 -27.58
C ALA A 12 7.35 -28.21 -26.69
N ARG A 13 6.76 -29.33 -26.24
CA ARG A 13 5.54 -29.34 -25.40
C ARG A 13 5.79 -29.33 -23.89
N HIS A 14 7.05 -29.35 -23.44
CA HIS A 14 7.39 -29.34 -22.01
C HIS A 14 7.95 -28.01 -21.49
N TYR A 15 7.84 -26.92 -22.24
CA TYR A 15 7.96 -25.58 -21.66
C TYR A 15 6.61 -25.14 -21.09
N GLN A 16 6.13 -25.88 -20.08
CA GLN A 16 5.20 -25.29 -19.13
C GLN A 16 6.01 -24.22 -18.39
N ALA A 17 5.81 -22.97 -18.79
CA ALA A 17 6.13 -21.84 -17.94
C ALA A 17 5.36 -22.09 -16.63
N THR A 18 6.08 -22.57 -15.63
CA THR A 18 5.64 -22.56 -14.25
C THR A 18 5.29 -21.11 -13.95
N GLN A 19 3.99 -20.82 -13.88
CA GLN A 19 3.48 -19.56 -13.38
C GLN A 19 3.85 -19.53 -11.90
N SER A 20 5.07 -19.11 -11.57
CA SER A 20 5.38 -18.78 -10.19
C SER A 20 4.47 -17.62 -9.85
N SER A 21 3.52 -17.85 -8.94
CA SER A 21 2.90 -16.75 -8.23
C SER A 21 4.04 -15.99 -7.57
N GLU A 22 4.45 -14.87 -8.17
CA GLU A 22 5.50 -14.02 -7.64
C GLU A 22 4.97 -13.43 -6.34
N ARG A 23 5.36 -14.05 -5.22
CA ARG A 23 5.05 -13.55 -3.90
C ARG A 23 5.66 -12.15 -3.78
N ARG A 24 4.82 -11.13 -3.60
CA ARG A 24 5.29 -9.75 -3.51
C ARG A 24 6.27 -9.60 -2.35
N VAL A 25 7.33 -8.85 -2.59
CA VAL A 25 8.35 -8.56 -1.59
C VAL A 25 7.82 -7.51 -0.63
N VAL A 26 8.14 -7.67 0.65
CA VAL A 26 7.77 -6.77 1.73
C VAL A 26 9.05 -6.27 2.38
N ALA A 27 9.17 -4.96 2.58
CA ALA A 27 10.26 -4.41 3.38
C ALA A 27 9.76 -4.24 4.82
N HIS A 28 10.42 -4.90 5.77
CA HIS A 28 9.98 -4.98 7.15
C HIS A 28 11.10 -4.58 8.10
N ILE A 29 10.80 -3.64 9.00
CA ILE A 29 11.65 -3.25 10.13
C ILE A 29 10.93 -3.69 11.42
N PRO A 30 11.57 -4.53 12.25
CA PRO A 30 10.96 -4.97 13.51
C PRO A 30 10.84 -3.80 14.51
N GLY A 31 9.83 -3.87 15.37
CA GLY A 31 9.64 -2.92 16.46
C GLY A 31 8.57 -3.38 17.44
N ASP A 32 8.38 -2.60 18.50
CA ASP A 32 7.30 -2.77 19.47
C ASP A 32 5.94 -2.53 18.83
N ILE A 33 5.85 -1.46 18.04
CA ILE A 33 4.67 -1.03 17.30
C ILE A 33 5.00 -1.04 15.80
N ILE A 34 4.17 -1.71 14.98
CA ILE A 34 4.38 -1.76 13.52
C ILE A 34 3.43 -0.79 12.81
N ILE A 35 4.00 0.08 11.98
CA ILE A 35 3.25 0.99 11.11
C ILE A 35 3.27 0.44 9.68
N GLY A 36 2.09 0.24 9.09
CA GLY A 36 1.97 -0.18 7.70
C GLY A 36 2.19 0.99 6.75
N ALA A 37 2.75 0.74 5.57
CA ALA A 37 2.84 1.75 4.52
C ALA A 37 2.61 1.18 3.12
N LEU A 38 1.93 1.98 2.30
CA LEU A 38 1.73 1.74 0.88
C LEU A 38 2.43 2.83 0.06
N PHE A 39 3.56 2.46 -0.52
CA PHE A 39 4.26 3.30 -1.50
C PHE A 39 4.08 2.74 -2.90
N SER A 40 4.21 3.58 -3.92
CA SER A 40 4.10 3.16 -5.31
C SER A 40 5.50 2.89 -5.84
N VAL A 41 6.04 1.73 -5.43
CA VAL A 41 7.41 1.31 -5.76
C VAL A 41 7.52 1.03 -7.23
N HIS A 42 6.49 0.44 -7.83
CA HIS A 42 6.42 0.20 -9.27
C HIS A 42 5.33 1.04 -9.96
N HIS A 43 5.42 1.13 -11.29
CA HIS A 43 4.37 1.66 -12.15
C HIS A 43 3.14 0.75 -12.18
N GLN A 44 1.98 1.33 -12.53
CA GLN A 44 0.74 0.57 -12.67
C GLN A 44 0.85 -0.51 -13.76
N PRO A 45 0.13 -1.64 -13.61
CA PRO A 45 0.09 -2.66 -14.64
C PRO A 45 -0.38 -2.09 -15.99
N PRO A 46 0.18 -2.55 -17.11
CA PRO A 46 -0.35 -2.24 -18.44
C PRO A 46 -1.82 -2.64 -18.57
N ALA A 47 -2.60 -1.86 -19.33
CA ALA A 47 -4.05 -2.07 -19.49
C ALA A 47 -4.43 -3.47 -20.01
N ASP A 48 -3.59 -4.06 -20.85
CA ASP A 48 -3.75 -5.42 -21.39
C ASP A 48 -3.50 -6.54 -20.36
N LYS A 49 -2.75 -6.24 -19.28
CA LYS A 49 -2.29 -7.23 -18.28
C LYS A 49 -2.70 -6.91 -16.85
N VAL A 50 -3.73 -6.07 -16.67
CA VAL A 50 -4.22 -5.68 -15.34
C VAL A 50 -4.63 -6.89 -14.49
N HIS A 51 -5.23 -7.91 -15.12
CA HIS A 51 -5.66 -9.15 -14.46
C HIS A 51 -4.48 -9.98 -13.91
N GLU A 52 -3.30 -9.90 -14.52
CA GLU A 52 -2.09 -10.57 -14.03
C GLU A 52 -1.50 -9.87 -12.80
N ARG A 53 -1.91 -8.61 -12.52
CA ARG A 53 -1.41 -7.77 -11.42
C ARG A 53 0.12 -7.65 -11.37
N LYS A 54 0.77 -7.78 -12.53
CA LYS A 54 2.21 -7.56 -12.69
C LYS A 54 2.46 -6.08 -12.83
N CYS A 55 3.16 -5.53 -11.85
CA CYS A 55 3.49 -4.12 -11.83
C CYS A 55 4.56 -3.80 -12.89
N GLY A 56 4.63 -2.53 -13.29
CA GLY A 56 5.60 -2.04 -14.27
C GLY A 56 7.00 -1.84 -13.66
N ALA A 57 7.80 -0.98 -14.30
CA ALA A 57 9.14 -0.64 -13.82
C ALA A 57 9.14 0.05 -12.45
N VAL A 58 10.28 0.03 -11.76
CA VAL A 58 10.50 0.74 -10.49
C VAL A 58 10.42 2.25 -10.68
N ARG A 59 9.80 2.93 -9.72
CA ARG A 59 9.69 4.38 -9.60
C ARG A 59 10.67 4.89 -8.56
N GLU A 60 11.65 5.67 -8.97
CA GLU A 60 12.66 6.20 -8.07
C GLU A 60 12.07 7.20 -7.05
N GLN A 61 11.43 8.27 -7.55
CA GLN A 61 10.95 9.39 -6.74
C GLN A 61 9.72 9.03 -5.88
N TYR A 62 8.75 8.36 -6.48
CA TYR A 62 7.47 8.01 -5.82
C TYR A 62 7.51 6.68 -5.07
N GLY A 63 8.57 5.90 -5.29
CA GLY A 63 8.77 4.57 -4.75
C GLY A 63 9.95 4.53 -3.80
N ILE A 64 11.13 4.20 -4.31
CA ILE A 64 12.33 3.91 -3.50
C ILE A 64 12.68 5.06 -2.56
N GLN A 65 12.66 6.31 -3.02
CA GLN A 65 12.95 7.46 -2.17
C GLN A 65 11.99 7.56 -0.97
N ARG A 66 10.72 7.18 -1.13
CA ARG A 66 9.74 7.19 -0.03
C ARG A 66 9.91 6.02 0.93
N VAL A 67 10.30 4.86 0.41
CA VAL A 67 10.64 3.69 1.23
C VAL A 67 11.81 4.05 2.15
N GLU A 68 12.91 4.53 1.58
CA GLU A 68 14.11 4.94 2.34
C GLU A 68 13.81 6.12 3.27
N ALA A 69 13.02 7.10 2.84
CA ALA A 69 12.60 8.20 3.71
C ALA A 69 11.84 7.71 4.93
N MET A 70 10.96 6.70 4.79
CA MET A 70 10.25 6.11 5.92
C MET A 70 11.20 5.39 6.86
N MET A 71 12.09 4.53 6.34
CA MET A 71 13.05 3.78 7.15
C MET A 71 13.95 4.73 7.95
N HIS A 72 14.55 5.71 7.27
CA HIS A 72 15.40 6.69 7.90
C HIS A 72 14.64 7.57 8.92
N THR A 73 13.37 7.89 8.66
CA THR A 73 12.54 8.65 9.61
C THR A 73 12.28 7.85 10.88
N LEU A 74 12.04 6.53 10.77
CA LEU A 74 11.87 5.66 11.93
C LEU A 74 13.15 5.56 12.74
N ASP A 75 14.32 5.44 12.10
CA ASP A 75 15.61 5.47 12.79
C ASP A 75 15.79 6.75 13.60
N ARG A 76 15.41 7.90 13.03
CA ARG A 76 15.46 9.20 13.72
C ARG A 76 14.49 9.29 14.88
N ILE A 77 13.26 8.79 14.73
CA ILE A 77 12.26 8.78 15.81
C ILE A 77 12.72 7.87 16.96
N ASN A 78 13.18 6.66 16.64
CA ASN A 78 13.64 5.70 17.64
C ASN A 78 14.91 6.17 18.38
N SER A 79 15.68 7.07 17.77
CA SER A 79 16.87 7.68 18.38
C SER A 79 16.56 8.94 19.21
N ASP A 80 15.36 9.52 19.10
CA ASP A 80 14.98 10.74 19.81
C ASP A 80 14.40 10.41 21.19
N PRO A 81 15.05 10.80 22.29
CA PRO A 81 14.56 10.50 23.64
C PRO A 81 13.25 11.22 24.00
N ASN A 82 12.84 12.24 23.23
CA ASN A 82 11.62 13.01 23.50
C ASN A 82 10.37 12.39 22.87
N ILE A 83 10.53 11.52 21.87
CA ILE A 83 9.43 10.93 21.12
C ILE A 83 9.39 9.43 21.42
N LEU A 84 8.34 8.99 22.12
CA LEU A 84 8.12 7.57 22.47
C LEU A 84 9.31 6.89 23.18
N PRO A 85 9.74 7.39 24.36
CA PRO A 85 10.84 6.78 25.09
C PRO A 85 10.53 5.31 25.46
N ASN A 86 11.53 4.44 25.32
CA ASN A 86 11.44 2.99 25.57
C ASN A 86 10.46 2.22 24.66
N ILE A 87 10.04 2.80 23.53
CA ILE A 87 9.20 2.12 22.55
C ILE A 87 9.89 2.20 21.20
N THR A 88 10.07 1.05 20.54
CA THR A 88 10.62 1.01 19.19
C THR A 88 9.50 0.98 18.15
N LEU A 89 9.54 1.90 17.19
CA LEU A 89 8.68 1.85 16.01
C LEU A 89 9.32 1.01 14.92
N GLY A 90 8.59 0.02 14.46
CA GLY A 90 8.87 -0.74 13.26
C GLY A 90 7.90 -0.40 12.13
N CYS A 91 8.10 -1.01 10.97
CA CYS A 91 7.20 -0.82 9.85
C CYS A 91 7.11 -2.04 8.94
N GLU A 92 6.00 -2.10 8.23
CA GLU A 92 5.81 -3.04 7.12
C GLU A 92 5.41 -2.25 5.87
N ILE A 93 6.31 -2.23 4.89
CA ILE A 93 6.17 -1.45 3.66
C ILE A 93 5.83 -2.40 2.52
N ARG A 94 4.71 -2.12 1.85
CA ARG A 94 4.21 -2.90 0.72
C ARG A 94 3.98 -2.02 -0.50
N ASP A 95 4.05 -2.66 -1.67
CA ASP A 95 3.87 -1.95 -2.93
C ASP A 95 2.39 -1.83 -3.32
N SER A 96 1.97 -0.60 -3.60
CA SER A 96 0.65 -0.26 -4.12
C SER A 96 0.56 -0.30 -5.66
N CYS A 97 1.70 -0.21 -6.35
CA CYS A 97 1.81 -0.10 -7.80
C CYS A 97 0.89 0.96 -8.44
N TRP A 98 0.48 2.00 -7.70
CA TRP A 98 -0.50 2.99 -8.17
C TRP A 98 -1.82 2.39 -8.70
N HIS A 99 -2.19 1.18 -8.26
CA HIS A 99 -3.36 0.47 -8.80
C HIS A 99 -4.22 -0.13 -7.69
N SER A 100 -5.54 0.10 -7.75
CA SER A 100 -6.49 -0.24 -6.69
C SER A 100 -6.48 -1.71 -6.29
N ALA A 101 -6.48 -2.64 -7.27
CA ALA A 101 -6.50 -4.07 -6.98
C ALA A 101 -5.24 -4.54 -6.24
N VAL A 102 -4.07 -4.01 -6.63
CA VAL A 102 -2.78 -4.36 -6.01
C VAL A 102 -2.71 -3.81 -4.58
N ALA A 103 -3.08 -2.55 -4.39
CA ALA A 103 -3.09 -1.91 -3.08
C ALA A 103 -4.08 -2.59 -2.11
N LEU A 104 -5.27 -2.97 -2.61
CA LEU A 104 -6.27 -3.68 -1.80
C LEU A 104 -5.78 -5.08 -1.40
N GLU A 105 -5.15 -5.81 -2.32
CA GLU A 105 -4.53 -7.10 -2.02
C GLU A 105 -3.45 -6.97 -0.93
N GLN A 106 -2.61 -5.93 -0.98
CA GLN A 106 -1.64 -5.67 0.09
C GLN A 106 -2.30 -5.23 1.40
N SER A 107 -3.43 -4.55 1.33
CA SER A 107 -4.20 -4.14 2.51
C SER A 107 -4.82 -5.32 3.24
N ILE A 108 -5.29 -6.33 2.50
CA ILE A 108 -5.78 -7.60 3.06
C ILE A 108 -4.66 -8.32 3.81
N GLU A 109 -3.43 -8.33 3.26
CA GLU A 109 -2.29 -8.97 3.93
C GLU A 109 -1.94 -8.30 5.26
N PHE A 110 -2.03 -6.96 5.37
CA PHE A 110 -1.85 -6.28 6.65
C PHE A 110 -2.89 -6.70 7.70
N ILE A 111 -4.15 -6.88 7.27
CA ILE A 111 -5.25 -7.26 8.16
C ILE A 111 -5.15 -8.72 8.56
N ARG A 112 -4.72 -9.59 7.65
CA ARG A 112 -4.51 -11.02 7.94
C ARG A 112 -3.51 -11.19 9.08
N ASP A 113 -2.41 -10.44 9.05
CA ASP A 113 -1.41 -10.48 10.12
C ASP A 113 -2.01 -9.98 11.45
N SER A 114 -2.95 -9.02 11.42
CA SER A 114 -3.68 -8.59 12.62
C SER A 114 -4.65 -9.63 13.18
N LEU A 115 -5.40 -10.34 12.33
CA LEU A 115 -6.36 -11.37 12.77
C LEU A 115 -5.67 -12.60 13.35
N VAL A 116 -4.56 -13.04 12.76
CA VAL A 116 -3.79 -14.18 13.29
C VAL A 116 -3.20 -13.83 14.67
N SER A 117 -2.76 -12.59 14.87
CA SER A 117 -2.22 -12.15 16.16
C SER A 117 -3.28 -12.11 17.28
N SER A 118 -4.55 -11.83 16.96
CA SER A 118 -5.65 -11.87 17.94
C SER A 118 -6.02 -13.31 18.32
N ASP A 119 -6.00 -14.24 17.37
CA ASP A 119 -6.34 -15.64 17.62
C ASP A 119 -5.25 -16.34 18.46
N GLU A 120 -3.97 -16.04 18.23
CA GLU A 120 -2.86 -16.57 19.06
C GLU A 120 -2.91 -16.06 20.52
N ALA A 121 -3.50 -14.89 20.77
CA ALA A 121 -3.70 -14.38 22.13
C ALA A 121 -4.82 -15.12 22.88
N GLU A 122 -5.79 -15.70 22.16
CA GLU A 122 -6.85 -16.54 22.75
C GLU A 122 -6.45 -18.03 22.84
N ASP A 123 -5.62 -18.54 21.91
CA ASP A 123 -5.29 -19.97 21.82
C ASP A 123 -4.02 -20.40 22.60
N GLN A 124 -3.28 -19.46 23.20
CA GLN A 124 -2.21 -19.79 24.17
C GLN A 124 -2.70 -20.51 25.44
N MET A 125 -4.01 -20.73 25.59
CA MET A 125 -4.59 -21.51 26.69
C MET A 125 -4.88 -22.98 26.33
N LYS A 126 -4.78 -23.41 25.06
CA LYS A 126 -5.09 -24.80 24.68
C LYS A 126 -4.13 -25.33 23.62
N CYS A 127 -3.33 -26.33 24.03
CA CYS A 127 -2.45 -27.17 23.20
C CYS A 127 -1.02 -26.62 22.96
N SER A 128 -0.18 -26.64 24.00
CA SER A 128 1.27 -26.65 23.81
C SER A 128 1.74 -28.05 23.42
N ASP A 129 2.07 -28.25 22.14
CA ASP A 129 3.01 -29.29 21.73
C ASP A 129 4.44 -28.78 22.04
N PRO A 130 5.23 -29.45 22.90
CA PRO A 130 6.57 -28.99 23.27
C PRO A 130 7.59 -29.01 22.13
N SER A 131 7.22 -29.53 20.95
CA SER A 131 8.08 -29.58 19.75
C SER A 131 7.77 -28.51 18.69
N ALA A 132 6.64 -27.80 18.80
CA ALA A 132 6.30 -26.72 17.90
C ALA A 132 7.05 -25.45 18.33
N THR A 133 8.03 -25.02 17.55
CA THR A 133 8.56 -23.66 17.66
C THR A 133 7.39 -22.68 17.54
N PRO A 134 7.13 -21.82 18.54
CA PRO A 134 6.10 -20.81 18.40
C PRO A 134 6.47 -19.97 17.19
N MET A 135 5.68 -20.07 16.11
CA MET A 135 5.73 -19.08 15.06
C MET A 135 5.40 -17.77 15.75
N ARG A 136 6.41 -16.91 15.92
CA ARG A 136 6.22 -15.61 16.56
C ARG A 136 5.28 -14.85 15.63
N GLY A 137 3.99 -14.81 15.98
CA GLY A 137 2.97 -14.12 15.21
C GLY A 137 3.45 -12.73 14.84
N LYS A 138 3.28 -12.36 13.57
CA LYS A 138 3.58 -10.99 13.15
C LYS A 138 2.67 -10.05 13.92
N LYS A 139 3.22 -8.92 14.37
CA LYS A 139 2.45 -7.93 15.11
C LYS A 139 1.46 -7.22 14.17
N PRO A 140 0.25 -6.91 14.65
CA PRO A 140 -0.73 -6.16 13.88
C PRO A 140 -0.19 -4.77 13.51
N ILE A 141 -0.61 -4.24 12.37
CA ILE A 141 -0.35 -2.83 12.06
C ILE A 141 -1.28 -1.93 12.89
N VAL A 142 -0.75 -0.84 13.44
CA VAL A 142 -1.55 0.12 14.23
C VAL A 142 -2.14 1.25 13.38
N GLY A 143 -1.65 1.42 12.16
CA GLY A 143 -2.02 2.49 11.25
C GLY A 143 -1.35 2.31 9.90
N LEU A 144 -1.89 2.98 8.88
CA LEU A 144 -1.38 2.93 7.51
C LEU A 144 -0.96 4.31 7.00
N ILE A 145 0.23 4.42 6.41
CA ILE A 145 0.68 5.59 5.66
C ILE A 145 0.48 5.37 4.15
N GLY A 146 -0.14 6.35 3.47
CA GLY A 146 -0.44 6.29 2.03
C GLY A 146 -1.82 5.67 1.73
N PRO A 147 -2.08 5.22 0.49
CA PRO A 147 -1.23 5.33 -0.71
C PRO A 147 -1.25 6.74 -1.33
N GLY A 148 -0.60 6.89 -2.48
CA GLY A 148 -0.43 8.20 -3.12
C GLY A 148 -1.61 8.70 -3.96
N SER A 149 -2.36 7.80 -4.62
CA SER A 149 -3.52 8.17 -5.44
C SER A 149 -4.79 8.30 -4.59
N SER A 150 -5.61 9.33 -4.85
CA SER A 150 -6.90 9.52 -4.18
C SER A 150 -7.86 8.36 -4.41
N SER A 151 -8.00 7.88 -5.65
CA SER A 151 -8.93 6.78 -5.98
C SER A 151 -8.51 5.46 -5.33
N VAL A 152 -7.20 5.18 -5.29
CA VAL A 152 -6.65 4.01 -4.60
C VAL A 152 -6.81 4.15 -3.08
N ALA A 153 -6.57 5.34 -2.52
CA ALA A 153 -6.73 5.61 -1.10
C ALA A 153 -8.17 5.42 -0.62
N ILE A 154 -9.18 5.79 -1.43
CA ILE A 154 -10.59 5.51 -1.15
C ILE A 154 -10.83 4.00 -0.99
N GLN A 155 -10.31 3.19 -1.92
CA GLN A 155 -10.50 1.73 -1.88
C GLN A 155 -9.83 1.10 -0.66
N VAL A 156 -8.62 1.55 -0.33
CA VAL A 156 -7.90 1.09 0.88
C VAL A 156 -8.64 1.50 2.15
N GLN A 157 -9.10 2.75 2.23
CA GLN A 157 -9.84 3.27 3.39
C GLN A 157 -11.14 2.51 3.64
N ASN A 158 -11.88 2.16 2.58
CA ASN A 158 -13.11 1.36 2.68
C ASN A 158 -12.90 0.03 3.40
N LEU A 159 -11.72 -0.57 3.24
CA LEU A 159 -11.33 -1.79 3.92
C LEU A 159 -10.82 -1.51 5.35
N LEU A 160 -9.87 -0.59 5.51
CA LEU A 160 -9.22 -0.32 6.80
C LEU A 160 -10.19 0.15 7.90
N GLN A 161 -11.23 0.89 7.52
CA GLN A 161 -12.21 1.37 8.49
C GLN A 161 -13.04 0.26 9.14
N LEU A 162 -13.18 -0.89 8.48
CA LEU A 162 -13.87 -2.06 9.06
C LEU A 162 -13.09 -2.65 10.24
N PHE A 163 -11.77 -2.42 10.28
CA PHE A 163 -10.86 -2.91 11.31
C PHE A 163 -10.37 -1.79 12.24
N ASN A 164 -10.97 -0.59 12.16
CA ASN A 164 -10.59 0.58 12.94
C ASN A 164 -9.12 1.00 12.78
N ILE A 165 -8.52 0.75 11.62
CA ILE A 165 -7.13 1.11 11.34
C ILE A 165 -7.10 2.55 10.77
N PRO A 166 -6.46 3.52 11.45
CA PRO A 166 -6.30 4.87 10.93
C PRO A 166 -5.36 4.91 9.73
N GLN A 167 -5.75 5.67 8.71
CA GLN A 167 -4.95 5.89 7.50
C GLN A 167 -4.54 7.36 7.41
N ILE A 168 -3.26 7.63 7.18
CA ILE A 168 -2.73 8.98 6.93
C ILE A 168 -2.14 9.04 5.51
N ALA A 169 -2.79 9.76 4.61
CA ALA A 169 -2.31 9.94 3.26
C ALA A 169 -1.39 11.17 3.12
N TYR A 170 -0.38 11.04 2.26
CA TYR A 170 0.60 12.10 1.98
C TYR A 170 0.35 12.81 0.63
N SER A 171 -0.46 12.26 -0.28
CA SER A 171 -0.75 12.90 -1.58
C SER A 171 -2.16 12.67 -2.11
N ALA A 172 -3.06 12.06 -1.33
CA ALA A 172 -4.47 11.93 -1.72
C ALA A 172 -5.21 13.25 -1.42
N THR A 173 -5.46 14.04 -2.46
CA THR A 173 -5.99 15.42 -2.36
C THR A 173 -7.47 15.56 -2.72
N SER A 174 -8.15 14.50 -3.21
CA SER A 174 -9.58 14.57 -3.56
C SER A 174 -10.42 15.11 -2.40
N MET A 175 -11.40 15.95 -2.71
CA MET A 175 -12.29 16.52 -1.70
C MET A 175 -13.22 15.46 -1.09
N ASP A 176 -13.53 14.37 -1.80
CA ASP A 176 -14.42 13.29 -1.33
C ASP A 176 -13.94 12.66 -0.03
N LEU A 177 -12.61 12.52 0.12
CA LEU A 177 -11.94 12.00 1.31
C LEU A 177 -12.07 12.91 2.56
N SER A 178 -12.66 14.10 2.40
CA SER A 178 -12.92 15.02 3.52
C SER A 178 -14.19 14.66 4.29
N ASP A 179 -15.11 13.88 3.70
CA ASP A 179 -16.34 13.46 4.36
C ASP A 179 -16.05 12.40 5.44
N LYS A 180 -16.07 12.82 6.71
CA LYS A 180 -15.82 11.94 7.87
C LYS A 180 -17.00 11.05 8.23
N SER A 181 -18.19 11.29 7.67
CA SER A 181 -19.31 10.35 7.80
C SER A 181 -19.06 9.09 6.98
N LEU A 182 -18.40 9.22 5.82
CA LEU A 182 -18.02 8.11 4.95
C LEU A 182 -16.62 7.55 5.25
N TYR A 183 -15.65 8.42 5.55
CA TYR A 183 -14.24 8.06 5.74
C TYR A 183 -13.73 8.46 7.13
N LYS A 184 -14.30 7.86 8.16
CA LYS A 184 -14.05 8.21 9.58
C LYS A 184 -12.58 8.15 9.99
N TYR A 185 -11.86 7.12 9.54
CA TYR A 185 -10.46 6.85 9.94
C TYR A 185 -9.41 7.41 8.97
N PHE A 186 -9.84 8.14 7.93
CA PHE A 186 -8.94 8.75 6.98
C PHE A 186 -8.43 10.11 7.49
N MET A 187 -7.15 10.38 7.33
CA MET A 187 -6.51 11.66 7.58
C MET A 187 -5.51 11.95 6.46
N ARG A 188 -5.10 13.21 6.33
CA ARG A 188 -4.05 13.61 5.39
C ARG A 188 -3.30 14.82 5.89
N VAL A 189 -2.02 14.92 5.51
CA VAL A 189 -1.14 16.05 5.83
C VAL A 189 -1.08 17.11 4.73
N VAL A 190 -1.85 16.92 3.65
CA VAL A 190 -1.94 17.82 2.50
C VAL A 190 -3.33 18.47 2.39
N PRO A 191 -3.44 19.67 1.81
CA PRO A 191 -4.72 20.32 1.58
C PRO A 191 -5.59 19.55 0.57
N SER A 192 -6.89 19.87 0.54
CA SER A 192 -7.81 19.32 -0.45
C SER A 192 -7.73 20.06 -1.79
N ASP A 193 -8.09 19.39 -2.87
CA ASP A 193 -8.20 20.00 -4.21
C ASP A 193 -9.23 21.14 -4.24
N ALA A 194 -10.17 21.20 -3.29
CA ALA A 194 -11.07 22.34 -3.16
C ALA A 194 -10.33 23.66 -2.87
N GLN A 195 -9.22 23.60 -2.13
CA GLN A 195 -8.36 24.78 -1.90
C GLN A 195 -7.57 25.13 -3.16
N GLN A 196 -7.09 24.13 -3.91
CA GLN A 196 -6.41 24.36 -5.19
C GLN A 196 -7.36 24.96 -6.23
N ALA A 197 -8.59 24.44 -6.36
CA ALA A 197 -9.62 24.97 -7.24
C ALA A 197 -10.00 26.40 -6.87
N ARG A 198 -10.10 26.72 -5.57
CA ARG A 198 -10.30 28.10 -5.09
C ARG A 198 -9.16 29.02 -5.54
N ALA A 199 -7.91 28.60 -5.38
CA ALA A 199 -6.76 29.38 -5.83
C ALA A 199 -6.76 29.59 -7.35
N MET A 200 -7.12 28.57 -8.14
CA MET A 200 -7.27 28.71 -9.60
C MET A 200 -8.36 29.72 -9.97
N VAL A 201 -9.52 29.67 -9.30
CA VAL A 201 -10.60 30.66 -9.49
C VAL A 201 -10.13 32.07 -9.11
N ASP A 202 -9.38 32.23 -8.03
CA ASP A 202 -8.86 33.53 -7.61
C ASP A 202 -7.85 34.10 -8.63
N ILE A 203 -7.05 33.25 -9.27
CA ILE A 203 -6.15 33.65 -10.38
C ILE A 203 -6.97 34.13 -11.59
N VAL A 204 -7.97 33.35 -12.03
CA VAL A 204 -8.86 33.70 -13.15
C VAL A 204 -9.56 35.04 -12.89
N LYS A 205 -10.07 35.23 -11.67
CA LYS A 205 -10.70 36.49 -11.23
C LYS A 205 -9.72 37.65 -11.24
N ARG A 206 -8.50 37.45 -10.73
CA ARG A 206 -7.46 38.49 -10.67
C ARG A 206 -7.11 39.04 -12.05
N TYR A 207 -7.11 38.20 -13.07
CA TYR A 207 -6.83 38.60 -14.46
C TYR A 207 -8.10 38.91 -15.29
N SER A 208 -9.27 38.93 -14.64
CA SER A 208 -10.56 39.21 -15.28
C SER A 208 -10.86 38.33 -16.50
N TRP A 209 -10.39 37.08 -16.49
CA TRP A 209 -10.72 36.11 -17.54
C TRP A 209 -12.16 35.62 -17.36
N SER A 210 -12.97 35.71 -18.42
CA SER A 210 -14.41 35.40 -18.37
C SER A 210 -14.80 34.13 -19.14
N TYR A 211 -14.05 33.77 -20.18
CA TYR A 211 -14.30 32.58 -21.00
C TYR A 211 -13.06 31.69 -21.01
N VAL A 212 -13.15 30.53 -20.34
CA VAL A 212 -12.04 29.59 -20.16
C VAL A 212 -12.49 28.16 -20.49
N SER A 213 -11.54 27.32 -20.89
CA SER A 213 -11.75 25.88 -21.05
C SER A 213 -11.05 25.13 -19.93
N ALA A 214 -11.69 24.07 -19.42
CA ALA A 214 -11.15 23.21 -18.37
C ALA A 214 -11.04 21.76 -18.88
N ILE A 215 -9.92 21.10 -18.57
CA ILE A 215 -9.65 19.71 -18.91
C ILE A 215 -9.12 19.04 -17.64
N ASN A 216 -9.59 17.83 -17.35
CA ASN A 216 -9.14 17.02 -16.21
C ASN A 216 -8.92 15.57 -16.63
N THR A 217 -8.08 14.87 -15.87
CA THR A 217 -8.00 13.41 -15.93
C THR A 217 -9.24 12.79 -15.30
N GLU A 218 -9.71 11.67 -15.84
CA GLU A 218 -10.74 10.84 -15.20
C GLU A 218 -10.16 10.24 -13.91
N GLY A 219 -10.85 10.46 -12.80
CA GLY A 219 -10.37 10.16 -11.44
C GLY A 219 -11.23 9.12 -10.75
#